data_AF-R7C8F9-F1
#
_entry.id   AF-R7C8F9-F1
#
_cell.length_a   1.000
_cell.length_b   1.000
_cell.length_c   1.000
_cell.angle_alpha   90.00
_cell.angle_beta   90.00
_cell.angle_gamma   90.00
#
_symmetry.space_group_name_H-M   'P 1'
#
loop_
_entity.id
_entity.type
_entity.pdbx_description
1 polymer ?
#
loop_
_entity_poly.entity_id
_entity_poly.type
_entity_poly.pdbx_seq_one_letter_code
_entity_poly.pdbx_strand_id
1 'polypeptide(L)'
;MKKRLQFYLNYYETLTTKKSLTTAEAAREQEQLLIQIQFFQHERLIHLIVTALFALLTILSLFASLLLPKQPVLLALDILFLVLLIPYIFHYYRLENGVQKLYEYYDKLSCR
;
A
#
# COMPACT_ATOMS: atom_id res chain seq x y z
N MET A 1 -7.40 -3.48 6.66
CA MET A 1 -6.89 -2.24 6.01
C MET A 1 -7.78 -1.70 4.89
N LYS A 2 -8.19 -2.49 3.88
CA LYS A 2 -9.01 -2.00 2.74
C LYS A 2 -10.25 -1.18 3.14
N LYS A 3 -11.08 -1.70 4.05
CA LYS A 3 -12.30 -1.02 4.52
C LYS A 3 -12.00 0.31 5.22
N ARG A 4 -10.92 0.34 6.03
CA ARG A 4 -10.47 1.56 6.74
C ARG A 4 -10.00 2.63 5.77
N LEU A 5 -9.21 2.25 4.77
CA LEU A 5 -8.76 3.16 3.71
C LEU A 5 -9.93 3.75 2.92
N GLN A 6 -10.88 2.90 2.51
CA GLN A 6 -12.09 3.35 1.80
C GLN A 6 -12.94 4.30 2.65
N PHE A 7 -13.09 4.02 3.94
CA PHE A 7 -13.80 4.90 4.86
C PHE A 7 -13.17 6.30 4.89
N TYR A 8 -11.86 6.40 5.09
CA TYR A 8 -11.17 7.70 5.13
C TYR A 8 -11.19 8.42 3.78
N LEU A 9 -11.04 7.70 2.67
CA LEU A 9 -11.16 8.29 1.34
C LEU A 9 -12.52 8.96 1.14
N ASN A 10 -13.61 8.27 1.49
CA ASN A 10 -14.96 8.80 1.35
C ASN A 10 -15.21 9.97 2.34
N TYR A 11 -14.73 9.82 3.58
CA TYR A 11 -14.84 10.86 4.61
C TYR A 11 -14.19 12.17 4.16
N TYR A 12 -12.91 12.12 3.76
CA TYR A 12 -12.19 13.32 3.34
C TYR A 12 -12.64 13.85 1.97
N GLU A 13 -13.12 13.00 1.06
CA GLU A 13 -13.77 13.45 -0.18
C GLU A 13 -14.99 14.32 0.13
N THR A 14 -15.89 13.85 0.99
CA THR A 14 -17.10 14.61 1.36
C THR A 14 -16.76 15.87 2.15
N LEU A 15 -15.79 15.81 3.06
CA LEU A 15 -15.37 16.92 3.89
C LEU A 15 -14.70 18.03 3.05
N THR A 16 -13.84 17.68 2.10
CA THR A 16 -13.18 18.65 1.21
C THR A 16 -14.12 19.22 0.14
N THR A 17 -15.14 18.47 -0.29
CA THR A 17 -16.05 18.90 -1.39
C THR A 17 -17.28 19.68 -0.90
N LYS A 18 -17.88 19.30 0.24
CA LYS A 18 -19.24 19.78 0.60
C LYS A 18 -19.29 20.70 1.81
N LYS A 19 -18.29 20.63 2.71
CA LYS A 19 -18.31 21.38 3.98
C LYS A 19 -17.49 22.65 3.83
N SER A 20 -18.02 23.80 4.27
CA SER A 20 -17.19 24.98 4.55
C SER A 20 -16.61 24.81 5.95
N LEU A 21 -15.30 24.64 6.07
CA LEU A 21 -14.62 24.49 7.35
C LEU A 21 -14.03 25.82 7.77
N THR A 22 -14.02 26.09 9.07
CA THR A 22 -13.20 27.16 9.62
C THR A 22 -11.71 26.76 9.54
N THR A 23 -10.81 27.73 9.53
CA THR A 23 -9.35 27.48 9.49
C THR A 23 -8.88 26.61 10.67
N ALA A 24 -9.45 26.81 11.85
CA ALA A 24 -9.15 26.02 13.05
C ALA A 24 -9.62 24.56 12.95
N GLU A 25 -10.79 24.30 12.35
CA GLU A 25 -11.28 22.94 12.11
C GLU A 25 -10.46 22.24 11.02
N ALA A 26 -10.13 22.95 9.93
CA ALA A 26 -9.30 22.41 8.87
C ALA A 26 -7.91 21.97 9.38
N ALA A 27 -7.28 22.76 10.25
CA ALA A 27 -6.01 22.42 10.87
C ALA A 27 -6.10 21.15 11.74
N ARG A 28 -7.17 20.98 12.52
CA ARG A 28 -7.39 19.76 13.32
C ARG A 28 -7.58 18.52 12.45
N GLU A 29 -8.37 18.64 11.39
CA GLU A 29 -8.62 17.54 10.46
C GLU A 29 -7.34 17.15 9.69
N GLN A 30 -6.49 18.12 9.35
CA GLN A 30 -5.18 17.86 8.76
C GLN A 30 -4.27 17.05 9.67
N GLU A 31 -4.19 17.41 10.95
CA GLU A 31 -3.36 16.67 11.92
C GLU A 31 -3.84 15.22 12.05
N GLN A 32 -5.15 15.02 12.14
CA GLN A 32 -5.75 13.68 12.18
C GLN A 32 -5.49 12.89 10.89
N LEU A 33 -5.60 13.54 9.72
CA LEU A 33 -5.32 12.93 8.42
C LEU A 33 -3.85 12.48 8.32
N LEU A 34 -2.90 13.31 8.78
CA LEU A 34 -1.48 12.95 8.81
C LEU A 34 -1.22 11.70 9.65
N ILE A 35 -1.85 11.59 10.83
CA ILE A 35 -1.73 10.40 11.67
C ILE A 35 -2.22 9.16 10.90
N GLN A 36 -3.37 9.26 10.21
CA GLN A 36 -3.89 8.13 9.42
C GLN A 36 -2.98 7.78 8.25
N ILE A 37 -2.48 8.78 7.52
CA ILE A 37 -1.52 8.60 6.44
C ILE A 37 -0.29 7.85 6.95
N GLN A 38 0.28 8.23 8.10
CA GLN A 38 1.44 7.55 8.68
C GLN A 38 1.17 6.06 8.96
N PHE A 39 -0.01 5.72 9.49
CA PHE A 39 -0.37 4.31 9.68
C PHE A 39 -0.46 3.53 8.36
N PHE A 40 -1.02 4.13 7.31
CA PHE A 40 -1.08 3.49 5.99
C PHE A 40 0.29 3.41 5.32
N GLN A 41 1.17 4.38 5.55
CA GLN A 41 2.55 4.35 5.08
C GLN A 41 3.36 3.23 5.74
N HIS A 42 3.21 3.04 7.05
CA HIS A 42 3.91 1.96 7.76
C HIS A 42 3.53 0.59 7.17
N GLU A 43 2.24 0.34 7.01
CA GLU A 43 1.75 -0.92 6.44
C GLU A 43 2.19 -1.13 5.00
N ARG A 44 2.18 -0.06 4.19
CA ARG A 44 2.73 -0.08 2.83
C ARG A 44 4.22 -0.42 2.82
N LEU A 45 5.01 0.14 3.74
CA LEU A 45 6.44 -0.14 3.86
C LEU A 45 6.69 -1.60 4.24
N ILE A 46 5.99 -2.13 5.23
CA ILE A 46 6.09 -3.54 5.61
C ILE A 46 5.73 -4.43 4.42
N HIS A 47 4.67 -4.09 3.68
CA HIS A 47 4.28 -4.87 2.52
C HIS A 47 5.32 -4.83 1.40
N LEU A 48 5.97 -3.67 1.18
CA LEU A 48 7.08 -3.55 0.24
C LEU A 48 8.25 -4.43 0.65
N ILE A 49 8.65 -4.41 1.92
CA ILE A 49 9.76 -5.22 2.43
C ILE A 49 9.47 -6.71 2.23
N VAL A 50 8.28 -7.18 2.59
CA VAL A 50 7.91 -8.59 2.42
C VAL A 50 7.84 -8.95 0.94
N THR A 51 7.28 -8.09 0.08
CA THR A 51 7.23 -8.32 -1.37
C THR A 51 8.62 -8.39 -1.99
N ALA A 52 9.52 -7.48 -1.60
CA ALA A 52 10.90 -7.46 -2.07
C ALA A 52 11.67 -8.70 -1.62
N LEU A 53 11.45 -9.17 -0.39
CA LEU A 53 12.02 -10.43 0.09
C LEU A 53 11.55 -11.62 -0.75
N PHE A 54 10.24 -11.75 -1.00
CA PHE A 54 9.71 -12.82 -1.85
C PHE A 54 10.24 -12.72 -3.28
N ALA A 55 10.35 -11.52 -3.86
CA ALA A 55 10.94 -11.32 -5.18
C ALA A 55 12.40 -11.79 -5.22
N LEU A 56 13.20 -11.44 -4.20
CA LEU A 56 14.59 -11.89 -4.09
C LEU A 56 14.68 -13.41 -3.97
N LEU A 57 13.88 -14.02 -3.10
CA LEU A 57 13.82 -15.48 -2.96
C LEU A 57 13.38 -16.17 -4.25
N THR A 58 12.44 -15.59 -4.98
CA THR A 58 12.01 -16.09 -6.29
C THR A 58 13.17 -16.10 -7.28
N ILE A 59 13.93 -15.00 -7.37
CA ILE A 59 15.09 -14.91 -8.26
C ILE A 59 16.14 -15.96 -7.87
N LEU A 60 16.47 -16.08 -6.59
CA LEU A 60 17.42 -17.08 -6.10
C LEU A 60 16.96 -18.53 -6.39
N SER A 61 15.67 -18.80 -6.19
CA SER A 61 15.07 -20.10 -6.46
C SER A 61 15.10 -20.45 -7.95
N LEU A 62 14.77 -19.49 -8.82
CA LEU A 62 14.88 -19.65 -10.28
C LEU A 62 16.33 -19.94 -10.71
N PHE A 63 17.31 -19.23 -10.14
CA PHE A 63 18.73 -19.52 -10.40
C PHE A 63 19.12 -20.94 -9.94
N ALA A 64 18.65 -21.38 -8.76
CA ALA A 64 18.90 -22.73 -8.27
C ALA A 64 18.26 -23.80 -9.17
N SER A 65 17.03 -23.58 -9.65
CA SER A 65 16.33 -24.44 -10.61
C SER A 65 17.10 -24.60 -11.93
N LEU A 66 17.77 -23.55 -12.40
CA LEU A 66 18.59 -23.58 -13.61
C LEU A 66 19.91 -24.38 -13.41
N LEU A 67 20.55 -24.23 -12.24
CA LEU A 67 21.83 -24.90 -11.94
C LEU A 67 21.66 -26.38 -11.56
N LEU A 68 20.54 -26.76 -10.95
CA LEU A 68 20.24 -28.11 -10.48
C LEU A 68 19.05 -28.71 -11.24
N PRO A 69 19.21 -29.03 -12.53
CA PRO A 69 18.11 -29.56 -13.34
C PRO A 69 17.63 -30.92 -12.81
N LYS A 70 16.34 -31.22 -13.04
CA LYS A 70 15.62 -32.45 -12.63
C LYS A 70 15.16 -32.53 -11.16
N GLN A 71 15.05 -31.38 -10.48
CA GLN A 71 14.44 -31.30 -9.15
C GLN A 71 13.00 -30.75 -9.26
N PRO A 72 11.97 -31.61 -9.35
CA PRO A 72 10.58 -31.15 -9.50
C PRO A 72 10.10 -30.30 -8.31
N VAL A 73 10.73 -30.48 -7.13
CA VAL A 73 10.45 -29.69 -5.92
C VAL A 73 10.81 -28.21 -6.11
N LEU A 74 11.93 -27.89 -6.78
CA LEU A 74 12.33 -26.50 -7.02
C LEU A 74 11.36 -25.80 -7.97
N LEU A 75 10.90 -26.50 -9.01
CA LEU A 75 9.89 -25.98 -9.93
C LEU A 75 8.55 -25.69 -9.23
N ALA A 76 8.12 -26.57 -8.31
CA ALA A 76 6.93 -26.33 -7.50
C ALA A 76 7.11 -25.10 -6.58
N LEU A 77 8.31 -24.92 -6.01
CA LEU A 77 8.64 -23.76 -5.18
C LEU A 77 8.63 -22.44 -5.97
N ASP A 78 9.17 -22.45 -7.19
CA ASP A 78 9.16 -21.29 -8.09
C ASP A 78 7.72 -20.87 -8.42
N ILE A 79 6.87 -21.84 -8.78
CA ILE A 79 5.45 -21.60 -9.04
C ILE A 79 4.76 -21.02 -7.79
N LEU A 80 5.03 -21.58 -6.61
CA LEU A 80 4.48 -21.08 -5.36
C LEU A 80 4.86 -19.62 -5.12
N PHE A 81 6.14 -19.27 -5.25
CA PHE A 81 6.59 -17.89 -5.07
C PHE A 81 5.98 -16.94 -6.10
N LEU A 82 5.90 -17.33 -7.37
CA LEU A 82 5.26 -16.52 -8.41
C LEU A 82 3.77 -16.27 -8.11
N VAL A 83 3.04 -17.32 -7.70
CA VAL A 83 1.63 -17.20 -7.32
C VAL A 83 1.45 -16.29 -6.11
N LEU A 84 2.35 -16.35 -5.14
CA LEU A 84 2.32 -15.45 -3.97
C LEU A 84 2.68 -14.01 -4.35
N LEU A 85 3.59 -13.78 -5.31
CA LEU A 85 4.03 -12.43 -5.64
C LEU A 85 2.90 -11.58 -6.23
N ILE A 86 2.02 -12.18 -7.04
CA ILE A 86 0.89 -11.52 -7.70
C ILE A 86 -0.02 -10.75 -6.69
N PRO A 87 -0.64 -11.40 -5.70
CA PRO A 87 -1.51 -10.70 -4.74
C PRO A 87 -0.77 -9.68 -3.88
N TYR A 88 0.51 -9.89 -3.59
CA TYR A 88 1.34 -8.93 -2.86
C TYR A 88 1.56 -7.64 -3.66
N ILE A 89 1.92 -7.75 -4.93
CA ILE A 89 2.05 -6.60 -5.83
C ILE A 89 0.72 -5.83 -5.93
N PHE A 90 -0.39 -6.53 -6.16
CA PHE A 90 -1.71 -5.88 -6.24
C PHE A 90 -2.10 -5.17 -4.95
N HIS A 91 -1.82 -5.79 -3.79
CA HIS A 91 -2.12 -5.19 -2.50
C HIS A 91 -1.28 -3.92 -2.28
N TYR A 92 0.01 -3.94 -2.64
CA TYR A 92 0.89 -2.78 -2.56
C TYR A 92 0.34 -1.60 -3.37
N TYR A 93 0.04 -1.79 -4.66
CA TYR A 93 -0.46 -0.72 -5.52
C TYR A 93 -1.78 -0.13 -5.03
N ARG A 94 -2.68 -0.96 -4.50
CA ARG A 94 -3.94 -0.47 -3.94
C ARG A 94 -3.71 0.44 -2.73
N LEU A 95 -2.76 0.09 -1.85
CA LEU A 95 -2.41 0.93 -0.71
C LEU A 95 -1.73 2.22 -1.17
N GLU A 96 -0.76 2.15 -2.07
CA GLU A 96 -0.07 3.30 -2.66
C GLU A 96 -1.07 4.33 -3.21
N ASN A 97 -1.94 3.91 -4.12
CA ASN A 97 -2.91 4.80 -4.77
C ASN A 97 -3.87 5.44 -3.77
N GLY A 98 -4.28 4.70 -2.73
CA GLY A 98 -5.14 5.24 -1.69
C GLY A 98 -4.43 6.26 -0.80
N VAL A 99 -3.17 6.00 -0.43
CA VAL A 99 -2.36 6.94 0.34
C VAL A 99 -2.09 8.21 -0.45
N GLN A 100 -1.81 8.11 -1.75
CA GLN A 100 -1.66 9.28 -2.64
C GLN A 100 -2.91 10.16 -2.66
N LYS A 101 -4.10 9.57 -2.77
CA LYS A 101 -5.36 10.32 -2.66
C LYS A 101 -5.55 10.99 -1.29
N LEU A 102 -5.12 10.35 -0.21
CA LEU A 102 -5.16 10.97 1.12
C LEU A 102 -4.24 12.19 1.21
N TYR A 103 -3.07 12.18 0.56
CA TYR A 103 -2.22 13.36 0.44
C TYR A 103 -2.88 14.49 -0.35
N GLU A 104 -3.57 14.19 -1.46
CA GLU A 104 -4.33 15.21 -2.20
C GLU A 104 -5.38 15.90 -1.31
N TYR A 105 -6.06 15.14 -0.43
CA TYR A 105 -7.01 15.72 0.51
C TYR A 105 -6.32 16.56 1.59
N TYR A 106 -5.14 16.15 2.04
CA TYR A 106 -4.33 16.92 2.97
C TYR A 106 -3.97 18.29 2.37
N ASP A 107 -3.50 18.31 1.12
CA ASP A 107 -3.14 19.56 0.42
C ASP A 107 -4.37 20.46 0.17
N LYS A 108 -5.52 19.87 -0.12
CA LYS A 108 -6.79 20.62 -0.25
C LYS A 108 -7.24 21.27 1.05
N LEU A 109 -6.93 20.66 2.19
CA LEU A 109 -7.24 21.23 3.49
C LEU A 109 -6.27 22.36 3.86
N SER A 110 -5.02 22.34 3.37
CA SER A 110 -4.00 23.34 3.69
C SER A 110 -4.11 24.62 2.88
N CYS A 111 -4.66 24.54 1.66
CA CYS A 111 -4.86 25.69 0.79
C CYS A 111 -6.17 26.47 1.03
N ARG A 112 -6.87 26.24 2.15
CA ARG A 112 -8.20 26.79 2.43
C ARG A 112 -8.22 27.64 3.68
#